data_AF-A0A8I1SLJ5-F1
#
_entry.id   AF-A0A8I1SLJ5-F1
#
_cell.length_a   1.000
_cell.length_b   1.000
_cell.length_c   1.000
_cell.angle_alpha   90.00
_cell.angle_beta   90.00
_cell.angle_gamma   90.00
#
_symmetry.space_group_name_H-M   'P 1'
#
loop_
_entity.id
_entity.type
_entity.pdbx_description
1 polymer ?
#
loop_
_entity_poly.entity_id
_entity_poly.type
_entity_poly.pdbx_seq_one_letter_code
_entity_poly.pdbx_strand_id
1 'polypeptide(L)'
;MSQDTNRSKSRFMMGMEHVLREINHEIISPAIPDMSVENAVPLMITVARLRADYLKYAFKLSADRTDQHPTEEELKKLRHLRETYQEMLAAARELEHCIDRGYIDLPIPTK
;
A
#
# COMPACT_ATOMS: atom_id res chain seq x y z
N MET A 1 32.63 26.56 4.99
CA MET A 1 31.51 27.06 4.14
C MET A 1 30.67 25.93 3.56
N SER A 2 31.14 25.11 2.60
CA SER A 2 30.32 24.03 2.01
C SER A 2 29.91 22.93 3.01
N GLN A 3 30.81 22.53 3.93
CA GLN A 3 30.51 21.53 4.96
C GLN A 3 29.52 22.03 6.03
N ASP A 4 29.58 23.32 6.41
CA ASP A 4 28.68 23.92 7.41
C ASP A 4 27.24 24.04 6.88
N THR A 5 27.10 24.37 5.59
CA THR A 5 25.80 24.40 4.90
C THR A 5 25.18 22.99 4.83
N ASN A 6 25.98 21.97 4.49
CA ASN A 6 25.51 20.59 4.47
C ASN A 6 25.07 20.11 5.87
N ARG A 7 25.84 20.43 6.92
CA ARG A 7 25.48 20.09 8.30
C ARG A 7 24.20 20.79 8.77
N SER A 8 24.02 22.06 8.38
CA SER A 8 22.81 22.84 8.68
C SER A 8 21.58 22.28 7.98
N LYS A 9 21.73 21.89 6.69
CA LYS A 9 20.69 21.20 5.93
C LYS A 9 20.29 19.87 6.58
N SER A 10 21.25 19.03 6.97
CA SER A 10 20.96 17.75 7.63
C SER A 10 20.19 17.94 8.95
N ARG A 11 20.56 18.93 9.76
CA ARG A 11 19.83 19.26 11.00
C ARG A 11 18.40 19.72 10.75
N PHE A 12 18.20 20.56 9.75
CA PHE A 12 16.88 21.02 9.35
C PHE A 12 16.01 19.84 8.88
N MET A 13 16.55 18.97 8.02
CA MET A 13 15.84 17.78 7.54
C MET A 13 15.46 16.83 8.70
N MET A 14 16.36 16.59 9.65
CA MET A 14 16.03 15.79 10.85
C MET A 14 14.90 16.41 11.69
N GLY A 15 14.91 17.74 11.85
CA GLY A 15 13.82 18.45 12.54
C GLY A 15 12.49 18.32 11.80
N MET A 16 12.52 18.44 10.47
CA MET A 16 11.34 18.23 9.62
C MET A 16 10.82 16.79 9.68
N GLU A 17 11.71 15.79 9.71
CA GLU A 17 11.30 14.38 9.82
C GLU A 17 10.52 14.10 11.11
N HIS A 18 10.95 14.71 12.22
CA HIS A 18 10.22 14.62 13.49
C HIS A 18 8.85 15.27 13.36
N VAL A 19 8.79 16.53 12.90
CA VAL A 19 7.52 17.27 12.73
C VAL A 19 6.56 16.55 11.79
N LEU A 20 7.06 15.99 10.68
CA LEU A 20 6.27 15.25 9.72
C LEU A 20 5.66 13.99 10.34
N ARG A 21 6.41 13.30 11.19
CA ARG A 21 5.88 12.14 11.93
C ARG A 21 4.76 12.55 12.88
N GLU A 22 4.94 13.60 13.66
CA GLU A 22 3.91 14.06 14.60
C GLU A 22 2.64 14.50 13.85
N ILE A 23 2.77 15.29 12.76
CA ILE A 23 1.63 15.71 11.93
C ILE A 23 0.89 14.51 11.35
N ASN A 24 1.62 13.56 10.78
CA ASN A 24 1.00 12.37 10.22
C ASN A 24 0.32 11.52 11.30
N HIS A 25 0.92 11.41 12.49
CA HIS A 25 0.29 10.72 13.62
C HIS A 25 -1.01 11.39 14.06
N GLU A 26 -0.98 12.71 14.28
CA GLU A 26 -2.14 13.51 14.71
C GLU A 26 -3.31 13.46 13.70
N ILE A 27 -3.01 13.31 12.41
CA ILE A 27 -4.03 13.28 11.34
C ILE A 27 -4.48 11.85 11.03
N ILE A 28 -3.55 10.91 10.86
CA ILE A 28 -3.84 9.57 10.33
C ILE A 28 -4.36 8.65 11.43
N SER A 29 -3.71 8.61 12.60
CA SER A 29 -4.07 7.69 13.70
C SER A 29 -5.57 7.78 14.07
N PRO A 30 -6.18 8.98 14.28
CA PRO A 30 -7.60 9.06 14.60
C PRO A 30 -8.54 8.92 13.38
N ALA A 31 -8.02 8.96 12.14
CA ALA A 31 -8.84 8.90 10.93
C ALA A 31 -9.13 7.46 10.46
N ILE A 32 -8.43 6.47 11.01
CA ILE A 32 -8.56 5.06 10.65
C ILE A 32 -8.96 4.22 11.89
N PRO A 33 -9.43 2.97 11.71
CA PRO A 33 -9.69 2.09 12.85
C PRO A 33 -8.43 1.85 13.67
N ASP A 34 -8.60 1.70 14.99
CA ASP A 34 -7.52 1.30 15.91
C ASP A 34 -6.74 0.12 15.33
N MET A 35 -5.42 0.25 15.24
CA MET A 35 -4.63 -0.78 14.56
C MET A 35 -4.63 -2.07 15.38
N SER A 36 -5.00 -3.17 14.73
CA SER A 36 -4.91 -4.51 15.27
C SER A 36 -4.77 -5.51 14.12
N VAL A 37 -4.36 -6.74 14.42
CA VAL A 37 -4.32 -7.81 13.40
C VAL A 37 -5.72 -7.99 12.81
N GLU A 38 -6.75 -7.99 13.65
CA GLU A 38 -8.14 -8.16 13.26
C GLU A 38 -8.61 -7.05 12.30
N ASN A 39 -8.18 -5.81 12.53
CA ASN A 39 -8.56 -4.66 11.68
C ASN A 39 -7.73 -4.56 10.40
N ALA A 40 -6.48 -5.04 10.39
CA ALA A 40 -5.62 -5.05 9.21
C ALA A 40 -5.90 -6.21 8.24
N VAL A 41 -6.28 -7.38 8.77
CA VAL A 41 -6.50 -8.62 7.98
C VAL A 41 -7.51 -8.45 6.83
N PRO A 42 -8.67 -7.77 6.99
CA PRO A 42 -9.62 -7.57 5.90
C PRO A 42 -9.03 -6.87 4.66
N LEU A 43 -8.12 -5.91 4.86
CA LEU A 43 -7.40 -5.25 3.76
C LEU A 43 -6.53 -6.26 2.99
N MET A 44 -5.75 -7.06 3.72
CA MET A 44 -4.87 -8.08 3.15
C MET A 44 -5.65 -9.18 2.42
N ILE A 45 -6.78 -9.63 2.98
CA ILE A 45 -7.70 -10.57 2.32
C ILE A 45 -8.22 -9.98 1.01
N THR A 46 -8.58 -8.70 0.99
CA THR A 46 -9.09 -8.03 -0.21
C THR A 46 -8.03 -7.99 -1.31
N VAL A 47 -6.79 -7.62 -0.98
CA VAL A 47 -5.66 -7.65 -1.92
C VAL A 47 -5.45 -9.06 -2.48
N ALA A 48 -5.47 -10.08 -1.63
CA ALA A 48 -5.30 -11.47 -2.05
C ALA A 48 -6.41 -11.94 -3.00
N ARG A 49 -7.67 -11.60 -2.72
CA ARG A 49 -8.83 -11.94 -3.57
C ARG A 49 -8.72 -11.27 -4.95
N LEU A 50 -8.44 -9.98 -4.99
CA LEU A 50 -8.28 -9.25 -6.26
C LEU A 50 -7.11 -9.78 -7.10
N ARG A 51 -6.00 -10.12 -6.44
CA ARG A 51 -4.86 -10.79 -7.10
C ARG A 51 -5.28 -12.13 -7.69
N ALA A 52 -6.04 -12.93 -6.94
CA ALA A 52 -6.52 -14.22 -7.41
C ALA A 52 -7.45 -14.06 -8.62
N ASP A 53 -8.35 -13.08 -8.63
CA ASP A 53 -9.25 -12.81 -9.75
C ASP A 53 -8.49 -12.38 -11.01
N TYR A 54 -7.50 -11.49 -10.87
CA TYR A 54 -6.62 -11.09 -11.98
C TYR A 54 -5.88 -12.29 -12.58
N LEU A 55 -5.22 -13.10 -11.74
CA LEU A 55 -4.46 -14.27 -12.19
C LEU A 55 -5.38 -15.32 -12.81
N LYS A 56 -6.51 -15.62 -12.18
CA LYS A 56 -7.52 -16.56 -12.70
C LYS A 56 -7.97 -16.17 -14.10
N TYR A 57 -8.23 -14.88 -14.32
CA TYR A 57 -8.64 -14.41 -15.63
C TYR A 57 -7.49 -14.45 -16.66
N ALA A 58 -6.27 -14.11 -16.26
CA ALA A 58 -5.08 -14.23 -17.12
C ALA A 58 -4.85 -15.68 -17.59
N PHE A 59 -4.96 -16.65 -16.67
CA PHE A 59 -4.85 -18.07 -16.99
C PHE A 59 -5.99 -18.54 -17.91
N LYS A 60 -7.23 -18.09 -17.68
CA LYS A 60 -8.35 -18.38 -18.59
C LYS A 60 -8.06 -17.89 -20.02
N LEU A 61 -7.58 -16.66 -20.18
CA LEU A 61 -7.27 -16.10 -21.51
C LEU A 61 -6.15 -16.86 -22.22
N SER A 62 -5.27 -17.52 -21.47
CA SER A 62 -4.14 -18.30 -21.99
C SER A 62 -4.50 -19.76 -22.28
N ALA A 63 -5.49 -20.34 -21.59
CA ALA A 63 -5.86 -21.75 -21.70
C ALA A 63 -6.85 -22.06 -22.84
N ASP A 64 -7.58 -21.05 -23.33
CA ASP A 64 -8.72 -21.24 -24.26
C ASP A 64 -8.45 -20.78 -25.70
N ARG A 65 -7.22 -20.88 -26.21
CA ARG A 65 -6.90 -20.38 -27.58
C ARG A 65 -5.95 -21.26 -28.36
N THR A 66 -6.48 -21.98 -29.35
CA THR A 66 -5.72 -22.44 -30.52
C THR A 66 -5.52 -21.24 -31.46
N ASP A 67 -4.34 -20.62 -31.39
CA ASP A 67 -3.81 -19.60 -32.31
C ASP A 67 -4.55 -18.26 -32.41
N GLN A 68 -5.35 -17.90 -31.41
CA GLN A 68 -6.03 -16.60 -31.36
C GLN A 68 -5.49 -15.75 -30.20
N HIS A 69 -5.38 -14.44 -30.40
CA HIS A 69 -5.04 -13.49 -29.33
C HIS A 69 -6.29 -13.08 -28.55
N PRO A 70 -6.18 -12.66 -27.27
CA PRO A 70 -7.26 -12.00 -26.53
C PRO A 70 -7.91 -10.87 -27.32
N THR A 71 -9.23 -10.78 -27.27
CA THR A 71 -9.96 -9.65 -27.87
C THR A 71 -9.69 -8.37 -27.08
N GLU A 72 -9.98 -7.22 -27.68
CA GLU A 72 -9.82 -5.92 -27.02
C GLU A 72 -10.63 -5.83 -25.72
N GLU A 73 -11.86 -6.34 -25.71
CA GLU A 73 -12.74 -6.34 -24.53
C GLU A 73 -12.18 -7.23 -23.40
N GLU A 74 -11.57 -8.35 -23.75
CA GLU A 74 -10.92 -9.23 -22.77
C GLU A 74 -9.66 -8.57 -22.20
N LEU A 75 -8.87 -7.88 -23.02
CA LEU A 75 -7.73 -7.10 -22.55
C LEU A 75 -8.16 -5.93 -21.66
N LYS A 76 -9.27 -5.24 -21.98
CA LYS A 76 -9.86 -4.20 -21.12
C LYS A 76 -10.25 -4.77 -19.77
N LYS A 77 -10.93 -5.92 -19.74
CA LYS A 77 -11.27 -6.59 -18.48
C LYS A 77 -10.03 -7.01 -17.68
N LEU A 78 -9.03 -7.58 -18.34
CA LEU A 78 -7.77 -7.97 -17.70
C LEU A 78 -7.05 -6.75 -17.09
N ARG A 79 -7.03 -5.64 -17.82
CA ARG A 79 -6.48 -4.37 -17.35
C ARG A 79 -7.22 -3.84 -16.13
N HIS A 80 -8.55 -3.84 -16.16
CA HIS A 80 -9.36 -3.41 -15.02
C HIS A 80 -9.08 -4.25 -13.77
N LEU A 81 -9.03 -5.58 -13.90
CA LEU A 81 -8.68 -6.46 -12.77
C LEU A 81 -7.29 -6.16 -12.21
N ARG A 82 -6.31 -5.91 -13.08
CA ARG A 82 -4.95 -5.54 -12.68
C ARG A 82 -4.93 -4.21 -11.93
N GLU A 83 -5.59 -3.18 -12.46
CA GLU A 83 -5.61 -1.84 -11.86
C GLU A 83 -6.30 -1.86 -10.50
N THR A 84 -7.44 -2.52 -10.36
CA THR A 84 -8.13 -2.67 -9.07
C THR A 84 -7.27 -3.41 -8.04
N TYR A 85 -6.59 -4.48 -8.45
CA TYR A 85 -5.63 -5.19 -7.59
C TYR A 85 -4.45 -4.27 -7.18
N GLN A 86 -3.87 -3.54 -8.12
CA GLN A 86 -2.72 -2.67 -7.87
C GLN A 86 -3.05 -1.50 -6.94
N GLU A 87 -4.25 -0.93 -7.06
CA GLU A 87 -4.72 0.14 -6.18
C GLU A 87 -4.81 -0.34 -4.72
N MET A 88 -5.46 -1.49 -4.49
CA MET A 88 -5.56 -2.05 -3.14
C MET A 88 -4.21 -2.49 -2.58
N LEU A 89 -3.29 -2.97 -3.44
CA LEU A 89 -1.92 -3.27 -3.03
C LEU A 89 -1.16 -2.01 -2.60
N ALA A 90 -1.35 -0.89 -3.30
CA ALA A 90 -0.75 0.38 -2.93
C ALA A 90 -1.27 0.85 -1.56
N ALA A 91 -2.58 0.74 -1.31
CA ALA A 91 -3.17 1.04 0.00
C ALA A 91 -2.59 0.15 1.13
N ALA A 92 -2.41 -1.15 0.89
CA ALA A 92 -1.81 -2.05 1.88
C ALA A 92 -0.34 -1.69 2.18
N ARG A 93 0.43 -1.29 1.16
CA ARG A 93 1.81 -0.82 1.34
C ARG A 93 1.90 0.52 2.05
N GLU A 94 0.96 1.42 1.79
CA GLU A 94 0.89 2.69 2.51
C GLU A 94 0.57 2.45 3.99
N LEU A 95 -0.28 1.47 4.30
CA LEU A 95 -0.52 1.07 5.68
C LEU A 95 0.77 0.54 6.35
N GLU A 96 1.52 -0.36 5.70
CA GLU A 96 2.82 -0.84 6.18
C GLU A 96 3.79 0.34 6.41
N HIS A 97 3.83 1.30 5.50
CA HIS A 97 4.65 2.50 5.63
C HIS A 97 4.26 3.33 6.85
N CYS A 98 2.97 3.59 7.06
CA CYS A 98 2.47 4.32 8.21
C CYS A 98 2.84 3.64 9.53
N ILE A 99 2.78 2.30 9.57
CA ILE A 99 3.21 1.50 10.73
C ILE A 99 4.73 1.68 10.97
N ASP A 100 5.56 1.47 9.95
CA ASP A 100 7.03 1.55 10.06
C ASP A 100 7.51 2.95 10.49
N ARG A 101 6.78 3.99 10.08
CA ARG A 101 7.11 5.38 10.39
C ARG A 101 6.52 5.87 11.71
N GLY A 102 5.66 5.08 12.36
CA GLY A 102 4.99 5.45 13.60
C GLY A 102 3.92 6.54 13.41
N TYR A 103 3.23 6.53 12.26
CA TYR A 103 2.10 7.43 11.99
C TYR A 103 0.78 6.92 12.58
N ILE A 104 0.76 5.70 13.12
CA ILE A 104 -0.43 5.05 13.67
C ILE A 104 -0.03 4.40 15.00
N ASP A 105 -0.93 4.46 15.98
CA ASP A 105 -0.75 3.77 17.25
C ASP A 105 -0.91 2.25 17.08
N LEU A 106 0.07 1.51 17.59
CA LEU A 106 0.03 0.05 17.62
C LEU A 106 -0.45 -0.45 18.99
N PRO A 107 -1.14 -1.60 19.03
CA PRO A 107 -1.61 -2.15 20.29
C PRO A 107 -0.40 -2.56 21.14
N ILE A 108 -0.45 -2.23 22.43
CA ILE A 108 0.60 -2.60 23.37
C ILE A 108 0.53 -4.12 23.57
N PRO A 109 1.64 -4.88 23.41
CA PRO A 109 1.62 -6.31 23.67
C PRO A 109 1.23 -6.58 25.12
N THR A 110 0.11 -7.26 25.33
CA THR A 110 -0.21 -7.85 26.63
C THR A 110 0.75 -9.01 26.87
N LYS A 111 1.47 -8.96 27.99
CA LYS A 111 2.37 -10.02 28.47
C LYS A 111 1.63 -11.33 28.73
#